data_AF-A0A336N6D4-F1
#
_entry.id   AF-A0A336N6D4-F1
#
_cell.length_a   1.000
_cell.length_b   1.000
_cell.length_c   1.000
_cell.angle_alpha   90.00
_cell.angle_beta   90.00
_cell.angle_gamma   90.00
#
_symmetry.space_group_name_H-M   'P 1'
#
loop_
_entity.id
_entity.type
_entity.pdbx_description
1 polymer ?
#
loop_
_entity_poly.entity_id
_entity_poly.type
_entity_poly.pdbx_seq_one_letter_code
_entity_poly.pdbx_strand_id
1 'polypeptide(L)'
;MWKANTKGLVDVKLENQEWKTYIDNRRGQRYDVARAGWNADYNQATTFGNYFLSNSSNNTAKYKNPEYDKAIEASYLAGDAKGRAEAYAKAEEILANDFAIVPIFNYVNPRLVKPYVKGYSGKDPQDHILLRNLYIIKH
;
A
#
# COMPACT_ATOMS: atom_id res chain seq x y z
N MET A 1 5.64 -7.16 20.75
CA MET A 1 6.92 -6.49 20.38
C MET A 1 7.04 -5.13 21.05
N TRP A 2 6.22 -4.12 20.72
CA TRP A 2 6.33 -2.78 21.30
C TRP A 2 6.44 -2.75 22.83
N LYS A 3 5.45 -3.28 23.56
CA LYS A 3 5.46 -3.31 25.04
C LYS A 3 6.74 -3.90 25.65
N ALA A 4 7.21 -5.02 25.12
CA ALA A 4 8.41 -5.69 25.63
C ALA A 4 9.68 -4.90 25.30
N ASN A 5 9.82 -4.45 24.05
CA ASN A 5 11.02 -3.75 23.58
C ASN A 5 11.18 -2.38 24.24
N THR A 6 10.06 -1.73 24.59
CA THR A 6 10.06 -0.45 25.29
C THR A 6 9.92 -0.60 26.80
N LYS A 7 10.07 -1.80 27.37
CA LYS A 7 10.01 -2.06 28.82
C LYS A 7 8.75 -1.47 29.50
N GLY A 8 7.61 -1.56 28.81
CA GLY A 8 6.32 -1.11 29.33
C GLY A 8 5.94 0.34 28.99
N LEU A 9 6.78 1.10 28.26
CA LEU A 9 6.43 2.47 27.85
C LEU A 9 5.24 2.52 26.87
N VAL A 10 4.98 1.44 26.13
CA VAL A 10 3.88 1.36 25.15
C VAL A 10 2.92 0.23 25.52
N ASP A 11 1.64 0.55 25.68
CA ASP A 11 0.56 -0.42 25.90
C ASP A 11 -0.48 -0.28 24.79
N VAL A 12 -0.80 -1.39 24.11
CA VAL A 12 -1.60 -1.39 22.88
C VAL A 12 -2.85 -2.22 23.09
N LYS A 13 -4.00 -1.66 22.72
CA LYS A 13 -5.28 -2.37 22.62
C LYS A 13 -5.62 -2.65 21.17
N LEU A 14 -6.34 -3.75 20.94
CA LEU A 14 -6.85 -4.10 19.62
C LEU A 14 -8.30 -3.67 19.50
N GLU A 15 -8.67 -3.22 18.31
CA GLU A 15 -10.05 -2.90 17.94
C GLU A 15 -10.35 -3.51 16.56
N ASN A 16 -11.36 -4.38 16.49
CA ASN A 16 -11.82 -4.95 15.23
C ASN A 16 -13.12 -4.26 14.79
N GLN A 17 -13.25 -4.04 13.48
CA GLN A 17 -14.42 -3.40 12.88
C GLN A 17 -14.80 -4.14 11.60
N GLU A 18 -16.07 -4.09 11.22
CA GLU A 18 -16.52 -4.52 9.89
C GLU A 18 -15.84 -3.68 8.80
N TRP A 19 -15.63 -4.25 7.62
CA TRP A 19 -14.81 -3.64 6.57
C TRP A 19 -15.24 -2.22 6.17
N LYS A 20 -16.53 -1.98 5.96
CA LYS A 20 -17.01 -0.64 5.58
C LYS A 20 -16.76 0.36 6.71
N THR A 21 -17.09 -0.03 7.94
CA THR A 21 -16.82 0.80 9.14
C THR A 21 -15.33 1.12 9.29
N TYR A 22 -14.46 0.14 9.10
CA TYR A 22 -13.00 0.33 9.14
C TYR A 22 -12.51 1.33 8.08
N ILE A 23 -12.99 1.22 6.84
CA ILE A 23 -12.61 2.16 5.77
C ILE A 23 -13.09 3.58 6.08
N ASP A 24 -14.33 3.72 6.54
CA ASP A 24 -14.90 5.02 6.88
C ASP A 24 -14.18 5.66 8.07
N ASN A 25 -13.78 4.88 9.08
CA ASN A 25 -13.03 5.37 10.23
C ASN A 25 -11.62 5.82 9.85
N ARG A 26 -10.93 5.10 8.97
CA ARG A 26 -9.64 5.55 8.42
C ARG A 26 -9.77 6.87 7.65
N ARG A 27 -10.75 6.98 6.77
CA ARG A 27 -10.99 8.23 6.00
C ARG A 27 -11.38 9.38 6.91
N GLY A 28 -12.24 9.11 7.90
CA GLY A 28 -12.73 10.05 8.89
C GLY A 28 -11.77 10.39 10.03
N GLN A 29 -10.53 9.88 10.02
CA GLN A 29 -9.51 10.11 11.06
C GLN A 29 -9.96 9.69 12.47
N ARG A 30 -10.73 8.61 12.55
CA ARG A 30 -11.18 8.01 13.82
C ARG A 30 -10.32 6.78 14.15
N TYR A 31 -9.01 6.98 14.25
CA TYR A 31 -8.04 5.94 14.58
C TYR A 31 -6.76 6.57 15.15
N ASP A 32 -6.03 5.82 15.99
CA ASP A 32 -4.67 6.19 16.42
C ASP A 32 -3.62 5.55 15.49
N VAL A 33 -3.66 4.21 15.38
CA VAL A 33 -2.85 3.42 14.47
C VAL A 33 -3.77 2.41 13.76
N ALA A 34 -3.78 2.42 12.44
CA ALA A 34 -4.58 1.51 11.64
C ALA A 34 -3.70 0.53 10.87
N ARG A 35 -4.05 -0.76 10.89
CA ARG A 35 -3.50 -1.73 9.92
C ARG A 35 -3.79 -1.22 8.52
N ALA A 36 -2.83 -1.24 7.62
CA ALA A 36 -3.01 -0.86 6.22
C ALA A 36 -2.41 -1.90 5.27
N GLY A 37 -2.92 -1.93 4.06
CA GLY A 37 -2.36 -2.68 2.93
C GLY A 37 -2.67 -1.91 1.66
N TRP A 38 -1.70 -1.87 0.75
CA TRP A 38 -1.82 -1.23 -0.54
C TRP A 38 -1.32 -2.20 -1.60
N ASN A 39 -2.13 -2.43 -2.63
CA ASN A 39 -1.76 -3.22 -3.80
C ASN A 39 -1.55 -2.24 -4.96
N ALA A 40 -0.62 -2.58 -5.86
CA ALA A 40 -0.36 -1.76 -7.03
C ALA A 40 -1.60 -1.72 -7.94
N ASP A 41 -2.10 -0.52 -8.23
CA ASP A 41 -3.17 -0.29 -9.22
C ASP A 41 -2.63 -0.46 -10.65
N TYR A 42 -1.33 -0.27 -10.84
CA TYR A 42 -0.59 -0.48 -12.08
C TYR A 42 0.87 -0.80 -11.76
N ASN A 43 1.58 -1.49 -12.66
CA ASN A 43 2.94 -1.99 -12.41
C ASN A 43 4.03 -0.91 -12.57
N GLN A 44 3.95 0.17 -11.79
CA GLN A 44 4.92 1.26 -11.77
C GLN A 44 4.91 2.00 -10.42
N ALA A 45 6.07 2.45 -9.92
CA ALA A 45 6.30 2.94 -8.56
C ALA A 45 5.37 4.06 -8.07
N THR A 46 4.87 4.93 -8.96
CA THR A 46 3.95 6.02 -8.58
C THR A 46 2.63 5.51 -8.04
N THR A 47 2.24 4.26 -8.29
CA THR A 47 1.05 3.68 -7.63
C THR A 47 1.18 3.67 -6.10
N PHE A 48 2.42 3.59 -5.57
CA PHE A 48 2.72 3.76 -4.15
C PHE A 48 3.09 5.21 -3.83
N GLY A 49 3.98 5.83 -4.63
CA GLY A 49 4.45 7.19 -4.38
C GLY A 49 3.32 8.25 -4.32
N ASN A 50 2.32 8.14 -5.20
CA ASN A 50 1.19 9.06 -5.25
C ASN A 50 0.23 8.92 -4.07
N TYR A 51 0.32 7.82 -3.32
CA TYR A 51 -0.50 7.61 -2.13
C TYR A 51 -0.26 8.69 -1.07
N PHE A 52 1.00 9.12 -0.91
CA PHE A 52 1.42 10.03 0.15
C PHE A 52 1.50 11.50 -0.25
N LEU A 53 1.14 11.87 -1.49
CA LEU A 53 1.02 13.27 -1.86
C LEU A 53 0.06 13.99 -0.90
N SER A 54 0.39 15.23 -0.52
CA SER A 54 -0.38 16.02 0.47
C SER A 54 -1.84 16.26 0.05
N ASN A 55 -2.11 16.19 -1.25
CA ASN A 55 -3.43 16.37 -1.87
C ASN A 55 -4.07 15.06 -2.34
N SER A 56 -3.43 13.91 -2.12
CA SER A 56 -3.95 12.62 -2.57
C SER A 56 -5.21 12.25 -1.79
N SER A 57 -6.28 11.89 -2.52
CA SER A 57 -7.52 11.39 -1.92
C SER A 57 -7.34 10.04 -1.21
N ASN A 58 -6.27 9.30 -1.55
CA ASN A 58 -5.92 8.02 -0.95
C ASN A 58 -5.17 8.21 0.38
N ASN A 59 -4.59 9.38 0.62
CA ASN A 59 -3.79 9.70 1.81
C ASN A 59 -4.64 9.77 3.09
N THR A 60 -4.98 8.60 3.62
CA THR A 60 -5.68 8.44 4.90
C THR A 60 -4.76 8.63 6.10
N ALA A 61 -3.43 8.67 5.90
CA ALA A 61 -2.44 8.99 6.91
C ALA A 61 -2.40 10.50 7.24
N LYS A 62 -2.99 11.34 6.37
CA LYS A 62 -2.91 12.82 6.43
C LYS A 62 -1.48 13.35 6.49
N TYR A 63 -0.54 12.56 5.96
CA TYR A 63 0.85 12.96 5.81
C TYR A 63 0.93 14.14 4.82
N LYS A 64 1.68 15.18 5.17
CA LYS A 64 1.87 16.36 4.34
C LYS A 64 3.29 16.86 4.47
N ASN A 65 4.07 16.74 3.40
CA ASN A 65 5.42 17.29 3.32
C ASN A 65 5.65 17.88 1.92
N PRO A 66 5.83 19.21 1.79
CA PRO A 66 6.09 19.84 0.49
C PRO A 66 7.33 19.32 -0.22
N GLU A 67 8.35 18.83 0.49
CA GLU A 67 9.55 18.24 -0.12
C GLU A 67 9.27 16.85 -0.70
N TYR A 68 8.38 16.07 -0.07
CA TYR A 68 7.88 14.83 -0.65
C TYR A 68 7.09 15.11 -1.93
N ASP A 69 6.18 16.09 -1.90
CA ASP A 69 5.38 16.47 -3.06
C ASP A 69 6.28 16.90 -4.24
N LYS A 70 7.30 17.73 -3.98
CA LYS A 70 8.30 18.14 -4.99
C LYS A 70 9.10 16.97 -5.53
N ALA A 71 9.50 16.01 -4.70
CA ALA A 71 10.26 14.84 -5.14
C ALA A 71 9.43 13.97 -6.10
N ILE A 72 8.15 13.75 -5.79
CA ILE A 72 7.24 13.06 -6.70
C ILE A 72 7.00 13.87 -7.98
N GLU A 73 6.82 15.19 -7.89
CA GLU A 73 6.64 16.07 -9.06
C GLU A 73 7.83 16.01 -10.01
N ALA A 74 9.06 16.01 -9.48
CA ALA A 74 10.28 15.87 -10.29
C ALA A 74 10.30 14.58 -11.12
N SER A 75 9.66 13.50 -10.63
CA SER A 75 9.55 12.26 -11.41
C SER A 75 8.70 12.41 -12.67
N TYR A 76 7.73 13.32 -12.68
CA TYR A 76 6.89 13.58 -13.87
C TYR A 76 7.64 14.38 -14.94
N LEU A 77 8.66 15.14 -14.54
CA LEU A 77 9.49 15.96 -15.41
C LEU A 77 10.73 15.23 -15.92
N ALA A 78 11.07 14.06 -15.36
CA ALA A 78 12.23 13.29 -15.74
C ALA A 78 12.11 12.68 -17.15
N GLY A 79 13.10 12.96 -18.01
CA GLY A 79 13.13 12.50 -19.41
C GLY A 79 13.40 11.01 -19.60
N ASP A 80 13.87 10.31 -18.56
CA ASP A 80 14.21 8.88 -18.64
C ASP A 80 13.82 8.11 -17.37
N ALA A 81 14.01 6.79 -17.41
CA ALA A 81 13.65 5.91 -16.29
C ALA A 81 14.59 6.07 -15.08
N LYS A 82 15.84 6.48 -15.29
CA LYS A 82 16.82 6.63 -14.22
C LYS A 82 16.49 7.85 -13.38
N GLY A 83 16.23 9.00 -14.01
CA GLY A 83 15.79 10.22 -13.33
C GLY A 83 14.47 10.02 -12.58
N ARG A 84 13.54 9.24 -13.15
CA ARG A 84 12.32 8.84 -12.42
C ARG A 84 12.64 8.04 -11.16
N ALA A 85 13.51 7.04 -11.26
CA ALA A 85 13.89 6.20 -10.13
C ALA A 85 14.61 6.99 -9.02
N GLU A 86 15.49 7.92 -9.37
CA GLU A 86 16.17 8.81 -8.42
C GLU A 86 15.17 9.71 -7.67
N ALA A 87 14.18 10.25 -8.38
CA ALA A 87 13.11 11.03 -7.78
C ALA A 87 12.26 10.19 -6.80
N TYR A 88 11.93 8.94 -7.16
CA TYR A 88 11.22 8.02 -6.25
C TYR A 88 12.04 7.67 -5.01
N ALA A 89 13.34 7.40 -5.18
CA ALA A 89 14.22 7.10 -4.06
C ALA A 89 14.28 8.27 -3.06
N LYS A 90 14.36 9.51 -3.57
CA LYS A 90 14.30 10.72 -2.73
C LYS A 90 12.96 10.86 -2.00
N ALA A 91 11.84 10.60 -2.67
CA ALA A 91 10.52 10.65 -2.03
C ALA A 91 10.41 9.63 -0.88
N GLU A 92 10.84 8.39 -1.11
CA GLU A 92 10.86 7.34 -0.06
C GLU A 92 11.81 7.68 1.09
N GLU A 93 12.99 8.27 0.82
CA GLU A 93 13.91 8.73 1.85
C GLU A 93 13.24 9.78 2.77
N ILE A 94 12.54 10.76 2.19
CA ILE A 94 11.81 11.78 2.96
C ILE A 94 10.73 11.12 3.82
N LEU A 95 9.91 10.24 3.22
CA LEU A 95 8.83 9.55 3.92
C LEU A 95 9.35 8.70 5.10
N ALA A 96 10.50 8.05 4.93
CA ALA A 96 11.14 7.23 5.94
C ALA A 96 11.72 8.08 7.08
N ASN A 97 12.40 9.20 6.76
CA ASN A 97 12.94 10.12 7.75
C ASN A 97 11.86 10.82 8.57
N ASP A 98 10.68 11.01 7.99
CA ASP A 98 9.51 11.56 8.68
C ASP A 98 8.76 10.52 9.53
N PHE A 99 9.15 9.23 9.45
CA PHE A 99 8.44 8.11 10.11
C PHE A 99 6.93 8.10 9.83
N ALA A 100 6.53 8.47 8.61
CA ALA A 100 5.13 8.73 8.26
C ALA A 100 4.21 7.49 8.43
N ILE A 101 4.78 6.31 8.26
CA ILE A 101 4.13 5.01 8.46
C ILE A 101 5.12 4.01 9.07
N VAL A 102 4.63 2.81 9.42
CA VAL A 102 5.46 1.69 9.86
C VAL A 102 5.36 0.55 8.83
N PRO A 103 6.23 0.50 7.80
CA PRO A 103 6.28 -0.61 6.86
C PRO A 103 6.69 -1.91 7.56
N ILE A 104 6.07 -3.04 7.19
CA ILE A 104 6.32 -4.33 7.86
C ILE A 104 6.79 -5.40 6.88
N PHE A 105 6.08 -5.62 5.78
CA PHE A 105 6.41 -6.65 4.79
C PHE A 105 5.81 -6.35 3.41
N ASN A 106 6.36 -6.99 2.38
CA ASN A 106 5.77 -7.05 1.04
C ASN A 106 4.92 -8.33 0.90
N TYR A 107 3.76 -8.23 0.25
CA TYR A 107 2.79 -9.32 0.20
C TYR A 107 3.22 -10.47 -0.71
N VAL A 108 2.78 -11.68 -0.33
CA VAL A 108 2.56 -12.83 -1.22
C VAL A 108 1.06 -13.15 -1.22
N ASN A 109 0.54 -13.74 -2.30
CA ASN A 109 -0.89 -14.01 -2.47
C ASN A 109 -1.21 -15.52 -2.50
N PRO A 110 -1.07 -16.25 -1.37
CA PRO A 110 -1.39 -17.66 -1.32
C PRO A 110 -2.91 -17.88 -1.49
N ARG A 111 -3.28 -18.75 -2.43
CA ARG A 111 -4.68 -19.12 -2.68
C ARG A 111 -4.80 -20.62 -2.97
N LEU A 112 -5.89 -21.23 -2.49
CA LEU A 112 -6.25 -22.58 -2.87
C LEU A 112 -7.16 -22.53 -4.10
N VAL A 113 -6.76 -23.23 -5.16
CA VAL A 113 -7.54 -23.33 -6.41
C VAL A 113 -7.80 -24.80 -6.70
N LYS A 114 -9.07 -25.18 -6.80
CA LYS A 114 -9.46 -26.57 -7.08
C LYS A 114 -8.88 -27.01 -8.43
N PRO A 115 -8.48 -28.29 -8.61
CA PRO A 115 -7.85 -28.76 -9.86
C PRO A 115 -8.70 -28.55 -11.13
N TYR A 116 -10.04 -28.51 -10.96
CA TYR A 116 -11.00 -28.32 -12.04
C TYR A 116 -11.21 -26.85 -12.45
N VAL A 117 -10.65 -25.89 -11.72
CA VAL A 117 -10.67 -24.46 -12.09
C VAL A 117 -9.44 -24.17 -12.93
N LYS A 118 -9.63 -23.75 -14.18
CA LYS A 118 -8.56 -23.35 -15.10
C LYS A 118 -8.67 -21.88 -15.46
N GLY A 119 -7.56 -21.31 -15.96
CA GLY A 119 -7.45 -19.90 -16.33
C GLY A 119 -6.89 -18.98 -15.23
N TYR A 120 -6.72 -19.47 -14.00
CA TYR A 120 -5.99 -18.76 -12.95
C TYR A 120 -4.49 -19.08 -13.02
N SER A 121 -3.65 -18.06 -13.26
CA SER A 121 -2.20 -18.24 -13.35
C SER A 121 -1.46 -17.94 -12.05
N GLY A 122 -2.01 -17.08 -11.18
CA GLY A 122 -1.31 -16.53 -10.01
C GLY A 122 -0.11 -15.64 -10.35
N LYS A 123 0.03 -15.22 -11.62
CA LYS A 123 1.19 -14.44 -12.12
C LYS A 123 0.86 -13.00 -12.47
N ASP A 124 -0.40 -12.59 -12.36
CA ASP A 124 -0.78 -11.20 -12.57
C ASP A 124 -0.24 -10.32 -11.42
N PRO A 125 0.64 -9.33 -11.69
CA PRO A 125 1.17 -8.45 -10.65
C PRO A 125 0.10 -7.60 -9.93
N GLN A 126 -1.09 -7.42 -10.53
CA GLN A 126 -2.23 -6.74 -9.90
C GLN A 126 -3.21 -7.73 -9.22
N ASP A 127 -2.97 -9.05 -9.36
CA ASP A 127 -3.86 -10.13 -8.91
C ASP A 127 -5.33 -9.95 -9.36
N HIS A 128 -5.55 -9.41 -10.56
CA HIS A 128 -6.90 -9.31 -11.10
C HIS A 128 -7.42 -10.68 -11.52
N ILE A 129 -8.58 -11.06 -10.97
CA ILE A 129 -9.26 -12.32 -11.29
C ILE A 129 -10.51 -11.99 -12.10
N LEU A 130 -10.41 -12.16 -13.42
CA LEU A 130 -11.51 -11.89 -14.33
C LEU A 130 -12.26 -13.20 -14.65
N LEU A 131 -13.56 -13.26 -14.33
CA LEU A 131 -14.39 -14.45 -14.56
C LEU A 131 -14.36 -14.92 -16.03
N ARG A 132 -14.29 -13.98 -16.99
CA ARG A 132 -14.18 -14.29 -18.43
C ARG A 132 -12.92 -15.08 -18.83
N ASN A 133 -11.90 -15.10 -17.98
CA ASN A 133 -10.67 -15.87 -18.21
C ASN A 133 -10.73 -17.26 -17.55
N LEU A 134 -11.75 -17.54 -16.73
CA LEU A 134 -11.87 -18.78 -15.99
C LEU A 134 -12.82 -19.76 -16.69
N TYR A 135 -12.53 -21.05 -16.55
CA TYR A 135 -13.42 -22.13 -16.99
C TYR A 135 -13.29 -23.34 -16.08
N ILE A 136 -14.37 -24.13 -16.01
CA ILE A 136 -14.44 -25.37 -15.23
C ILE A 136 -14.25 -26.54 -16.19
N ILE A 137 -13.28 -27.40 -15.90
CA ILE A 137 -13.13 -28.68 -16.61
C ILE A 137 -13.94 -29.76 -15.90
N LYS A 138 -14.26 -30.84 -16.64
CA LYS A 138 -14.95 -32.01 -16.08
C LYS A 138 -14.17 -32.57 -14.88
N HIS A 139 -14.89 -32.88 -13.81
CA HIS A 139 -14.39 -33.45 -12.55
C HIS A 139 -15.25 -34.62 -12.11
#